data_AF-A0A9R1T9E4-F1
#
_entry.id   AF-A0A9R1T9E4-F1
#
_cell.length_a   1.000
_cell.length_b   1.000
_cell.length_c   1.000
_cell.angle_alpha   90.00
_cell.angle_beta   90.00
_cell.angle_gamma   90.00
#
_symmetry.space_group_name_H-M   'P 1'
#
loop_
_entity.id
_entity.type
_entity.pdbx_description
1 polymer ?
#
loop_
_entity_poly.entity_id
_entity_poly.type
_entity_poly.pdbx_seq_one_letter_code
_entity_poly.pdbx_strand_id
1 'polypeptide(L)'
;MVNNIWCRKLSHIWHQKVPDPHARAFSEPRWSSHVSGWYLGYRWLISLTWMTIIICSIFEVGSVKPLGKSHLWPIYLTNWDLALGFIQSLLGLLLVIRRWRFQKSQEFDAVTLKLGGVERIYWFLYTITSSLALGVTGTYWATVYNPKIHQVDLLNILLHVCNSFLMIVDIVVTRVPLRLRHCWWCLVVVSCYLMFTIIYYSAGGLDKQGNPRIYAVLDWAKPGKTILVCLGGLTFLVIIHCLLCYIVSLRDRLYERSQQYLKEQSDPGNQQPLKVKTSEVV
;
A
#
# COMPACT_ATOMS: atom_id res chain seq x y z
N MET A 1 34.78 -10.68 -13.53
CA MET A 1 34.00 -11.95 -13.33
C MET A 1 32.88 -11.87 -12.27
N VAL A 2 32.97 -11.01 -11.25
CA VAL A 2 31.96 -10.95 -10.15
C VAL A 2 30.57 -10.42 -10.59
N ASN A 3 30.53 -9.49 -11.56
CA ASN A 3 29.28 -8.87 -12.01
C ASN A 3 28.30 -9.87 -12.67
N ASN A 4 28.82 -10.85 -13.43
CA ASN A 4 28.00 -11.84 -14.13
C ASN A 4 27.34 -12.86 -13.19
N ILE A 5 27.92 -13.12 -12.01
CA ILE A 5 27.37 -14.05 -11.03
C ILE A 5 26.22 -13.40 -10.26
N TRP A 6 26.36 -12.12 -9.92
CA TRP A 6 25.31 -11.34 -9.26
C TRP A 6 24.10 -11.13 -10.18
N CYS A 7 24.32 -10.76 -11.45
CA CYS A 7 23.25 -10.63 -12.43
C CYS A 7 22.54 -11.97 -12.70
N ARG A 8 23.29 -13.08 -12.80
CA ARG A 8 22.68 -14.42 -12.94
C ARG A 8 21.89 -14.85 -11.72
N LYS A 9 22.36 -14.58 -10.50
CA LYS A 9 21.61 -14.86 -9.26
C LYS A 9 20.34 -14.02 -9.18
N LEU A 10 20.41 -12.72 -9.47
CA LEU A 10 19.25 -11.83 -9.50
C LEU A 10 18.22 -12.26 -10.55
N SER A 11 18.68 -12.58 -11.76
CA SER A 11 17.86 -13.12 -12.85
C SER A 11 17.20 -14.44 -12.44
N HIS A 12 17.95 -15.36 -11.83
CA HIS A 12 17.42 -16.64 -11.36
C HIS A 12 16.36 -16.47 -10.25
N ILE A 13 16.57 -15.54 -9.31
CA ILE A 13 15.58 -15.20 -8.27
C ILE A 13 14.32 -14.59 -8.90
N TRP A 14 14.47 -13.79 -9.96
CA TRP A 14 13.35 -13.19 -10.68
C TRP A 14 12.53 -14.22 -11.47
N HIS A 15 13.20 -15.22 -12.06
CA HIS A 15 12.58 -16.27 -12.87
C HIS A 15 12.10 -17.49 -12.08
N GLN A 16 12.50 -17.65 -10.81
CA GLN A 16 11.96 -18.71 -9.97
C GLN A 16 10.45 -18.52 -9.78
N LYS A 17 9.68 -19.54 -10.18
CA LYS A 17 8.24 -19.64 -9.90
C LYS A 17 8.03 -19.79 -8.39
N VAL A 18 8.03 -18.67 -7.68
CA VAL A 18 7.62 -18.65 -6.28
C VAL A 18 6.09 -18.79 -6.25
N PRO A 19 5.55 -19.78 -5.52
CA PRO A 19 4.15 -20.16 -5.57
C PRO A 19 3.22 -19.02 -5.22
N ASP A 20 1.99 -19.09 -5.72
CA ASP A 20 0.93 -18.14 -5.35
C ASP A 20 0.69 -18.18 -3.84
N PRO A 21 0.41 -17.02 -3.21
CA PRO A 21 0.09 -16.99 -1.79
C PRO A 21 -1.24 -17.70 -1.55
N HIS A 22 -1.33 -18.39 -0.41
CA HIS A 22 -2.59 -19.01 0.00
C HIS A 22 -3.67 -17.94 0.21
N ALA A 23 -4.91 -18.22 -0.21
CA ALA A 23 -6.05 -17.31 -0.12
C ALA A 23 -6.32 -16.75 1.31
N ARG A 24 -5.91 -17.48 2.35
CA ARG A 24 -5.99 -17.06 3.76
C ARG A 24 -5.32 -15.71 4.01
N ALA A 25 -4.23 -15.42 3.30
CA ALA A 25 -3.47 -14.19 3.45
C ALA A 25 -4.29 -12.91 3.15
N PHE A 26 -5.39 -13.03 2.40
CA PHE A 26 -6.21 -11.90 1.98
C PHE A 26 -7.43 -11.64 2.88
N SER A 27 -7.74 -12.56 3.80
CA SER A 27 -8.90 -12.45 4.69
C SER A 27 -8.54 -12.55 6.18
N GLU A 28 -7.30 -12.90 6.52
CA GLU A 28 -6.82 -13.01 7.90
C GLU A 28 -5.97 -11.80 8.30
N PRO A 29 -6.05 -11.34 9.56
CA PRO A 29 -5.07 -10.40 10.10
C PRO A 29 -3.71 -11.09 10.22
N ARG A 30 -2.63 -10.31 10.39
CA ARG A 30 -1.29 -10.89 10.48
C ARG A 30 -1.14 -11.83 11.68
N TRP A 31 -1.72 -11.45 12.82
CA TRP A 31 -1.45 -12.09 14.12
C TRP A 31 -2.45 -13.17 14.53
N SER A 32 -3.47 -13.46 13.73
CA SER A 32 -4.47 -14.47 14.06
C SER A 32 -4.93 -15.21 12.81
N SER A 33 -5.12 -16.52 12.93
CA SER A 33 -5.73 -17.37 11.89
C SER A 33 -7.26 -17.29 11.89
N HIS A 34 -7.85 -16.88 13.01
CA HIS A 34 -9.29 -16.67 13.14
C HIS A 34 -9.62 -15.20 12.90
N VAL A 35 -10.68 -14.94 12.13
CA VAL A 35 -11.15 -13.58 11.89
C VAL A 35 -12.01 -13.17 13.07
N SER A 36 -11.52 -12.28 13.92
CA SER A 36 -12.18 -11.79 15.14
C SER A 36 -12.80 -10.39 14.96
N GLY A 37 -13.77 -10.04 15.82
CA GLY A 37 -14.69 -8.91 15.58
C GLY A 37 -13.96 -7.58 15.42
N TRP A 38 -12.84 -7.44 16.15
CA TRP A 38 -11.96 -6.28 16.02
C TRP A 38 -11.43 -6.10 14.60
N TYR A 39 -11.08 -7.18 13.89
CA TYR A 39 -10.48 -7.08 12.55
C TYR A 39 -11.54 -6.76 11.51
N LEU A 40 -12.77 -7.28 11.69
CA LEU A 40 -13.91 -6.85 10.89
C LEU A 40 -14.21 -5.35 11.11
N GLY A 41 -14.23 -4.89 12.37
CA GLY A 41 -14.38 -3.47 12.71
C GLY A 41 -13.28 -2.59 12.11
N TYR A 42 -12.03 -3.06 12.15
CA TYR A 42 -10.89 -2.41 11.50
C TYR A 42 -11.10 -2.23 9.99
N ARG A 43 -11.55 -3.28 9.28
CA ARG A 43 -11.79 -3.19 7.83
C ARG A 43 -12.91 -2.22 7.48
N TRP A 44 -13.96 -2.15 8.30
CA TRP A 44 -15.00 -1.13 8.18
C TRP A 44 -14.43 0.27 8.37
N LEU A 45 -13.67 0.49 9.44
CA LEU A 45 -13.06 1.78 9.74
C LEU A 45 -12.16 2.27 8.60
N ILE A 46 -11.29 1.42 8.07
CA ILE A 46 -10.40 1.79 6.95
C ILE A 46 -11.22 2.14 5.70
N SER A 47 -12.20 1.32 5.34
CA SER A 47 -13.03 1.55 4.14
C SER A 47 -13.85 2.85 4.24
N LEU A 48 -14.41 3.12 5.43
CA LEU A 48 -15.12 4.37 5.70
C LEU A 48 -14.18 5.57 5.69
N THR A 49 -12.96 5.43 6.22
CA THR A 49 -11.96 6.52 6.19
C THR A 49 -11.57 6.88 4.76
N TRP A 50 -11.30 5.90 3.90
CA TRP A 50 -11.05 6.14 2.48
C TRP A 50 -12.22 6.85 1.79
N MET A 51 -13.45 6.38 2.06
CA MET A 51 -14.65 7.02 1.54
C MET A 51 -14.77 8.48 1.99
N THR A 52 -14.54 8.76 3.27
CA THR A 52 -14.53 10.12 3.82
C THR A 52 -13.47 10.99 3.15
N ILE A 53 -12.23 10.50 2.97
CA ILE A 53 -11.17 11.25 2.29
C ILE A 53 -11.56 11.58 0.85
N ILE A 54 -12.17 10.64 0.10
CA ILE A 54 -12.65 10.89 -1.26
C ILE A 54 -13.75 11.96 -1.26
N ILE A 55 -14.72 11.87 -0.36
CA ILE A 55 -15.80 12.87 -0.24
C ILE A 55 -15.19 14.25 0.07
N CYS A 56 -14.30 14.34 1.06
CA CYS A 56 -13.59 15.58 1.37
C CYS A 56 -12.78 16.11 0.19
N SER A 57 -12.15 15.22 -0.60
CA SER A 57 -11.38 15.58 -1.80
C SER A 57 -12.24 16.13 -2.94
N ILE A 58 -13.39 15.53 -3.21
CA ILE A 58 -14.32 15.95 -4.27
C ILE A 58 -14.95 17.31 -3.94
N PHE A 59 -15.38 17.49 -2.69
CA PHE A 59 -16.05 18.70 -2.22
C PHE A 59 -15.10 19.74 -1.61
N GLU A 60 -13.80 19.48 -1.63
CA GLU A 60 -12.74 20.31 -1.05
C GLU A 60 -12.99 20.68 0.44
N VAL A 61 -13.66 19.79 1.18
CA VAL A 61 -13.96 19.98 2.61
C VAL A 61 -12.65 19.95 3.40
N GLY A 62 -12.41 21.00 4.18
CA GLY A 62 -11.16 21.19 4.93
C GLY A 62 -10.06 21.93 4.16
N SER A 63 -10.33 22.38 2.92
CA SER A 63 -9.46 23.31 2.20
C SER A 63 -9.67 24.75 2.67
N VAL A 64 -8.59 25.51 2.86
CA VAL A 64 -8.66 26.95 3.16
C VAL A 64 -9.01 27.78 1.92
N LYS A 65 -8.70 27.26 0.72
CA LYS A 65 -8.96 27.94 -0.57
C LYS A 65 -9.57 26.96 -1.57
N PRO A 66 -10.83 26.55 -1.39
CA PRO A 66 -11.51 25.68 -2.34
C PRO A 66 -11.67 26.40 -3.70
N LEU A 67 -11.46 25.68 -4.79
CA LEU A 67 -11.56 26.20 -6.16
C LEU A 67 -12.89 25.83 -6.82
N GLY A 68 -13.66 24.88 -6.26
CA GLY A 68 -15.00 24.51 -6.71
C GLY A 68 -15.04 23.78 -8.06
N LYS A 69 -13.89 23.34 -8.58
CA LYS A 69 -13.76 22.67 -9.89
C LYS A 69 -13.68 21.15 -9.73
N SER A 70 -14.75 20.54 -9.21
CA SER A 70 -14.81 19.10 -8.95
C SER A 70 -14.73 18.24 -10.22
N HIS A 71 -15.16 18.74 -11.38
CA HIS A 71 -15.03 18.04 -12.67
C HIS A 71 -13.56 17.77 -13.07
N LEU A 72 -12.61 18.53 -12.53
CA LEU A 72 -11.18 18.31 -12.74
C LEU A 72 -10.57 17.30 -11.76
N TRP A 73 -11.35 16.77 -10.82
CA TRP A 73 -10.87 15.77 -9.87
C TRP A 73 -10.18 14.57 -10.54
N PRO A 74 -10.68 13.99 -11.64
CA PRO A 74 -10.08 12.80 -12.25
C PRO A 74 -8.72 13.06 -12.94
N ILE A 75 -8.25 14.31 -13.08
CA ILE A 75 -6.99 14.57 -13.80
C ILE A 75 -5.76 14.37 -12.90
N TYR A 76 -5.92 14.36 -11.59
CA TYR A 76 -4.81 14.31 -10.63
C TYR A 76 -4.46 12.86 -10.24
N LEU A 77 -3.17 12.53 -10.23
CA LEU A 77 -2.67 11.21 -9.83
C LEU A 77 -3.04 10.86 -8.39
N THR A 78 -2.98 11.84 -7.48
CA THR A 78 -3.42 11.67 -6.08
C THR A 78 -4.84 11.12 -6.02
N ASN A 79 -5.72 11.59 -6.89
CA ASN A 79 -7.12 11.20 -6.90
C ASN A 79 -7.32 9.81 -7.51
N TRP A 80 -6.50 9.41 -8.49
CA TRP A 80 -6.45 8.03 -8.98
C TRP A 80 -6.03 7.07 -7.86
N ASP A 81 -4.98 7.43 -7.11
CA ASP A 81 -4.52 6.66 -5.96
C ASP A 81 -5.61 6.53 -4.88
N LEU A 82 -6.31 7.61 -4.55
CA LEU A 82 -7.45 7.57 -3.63
C LEU A 82 -8.56 6.61 -4.10
N ALA A 83 -8.95 6.68 -5.38
CA ALA A 83 -9.98 5.80 -5.93
C ALA A 83 -9.55 4.33 -5.87
N LEU A 84 -8.31 4.04 -6.25
CA LEU A 84 -7.74 2.68 -6.17
C LEU A 84 -7.67 2.20 -4.72
N GLY A 85 -7.25 3.07 -3.78
CA GLY A 85 -7.19 2.78 -2.34
C GLY A 85 -8.57 2.47 -1.76
N PHE A 86 -9.60 3.23 -2.14
CA PHE A 86 -10.96 2.94 -1.72
C PHE A 86 -11.47 1.59 -2.25
N ILE A 87 -11.32 1.33 -3.56
CA ILE A 87 -11.72 0.05 -4.16
C ILE A 87 -10.97 -1.12 -3.49
N GLN A 88 -9.66 -0.96 -3.25
CA GLN A 88 -8.86 -1.93 -2.53
C GLN A 88 -9.41 -2.20 -1.14
N SER A 89 -9.66 -1.14 -0.35
CA SER A 89 -10.18 -1.28 1.01
C SER A 89 -11.54 -1.98 1.04
N LEU A 90 -12.43 -1.66 0.09
CA LEU A 90 -13.75 -2.27 -0.03
C LEU A 90 -13.66 -3.75 -0.36
N LEU A 91 -12.79 -4.15 -1.32
CA LEU A 91 -12.57 -5.56 -1.63
C LEU A 91 -11.99 -6.31 -0.42
N GLY A 92 -11.07 -5.70 0.33
CA GLY A 92 -10.54 -6.25 1.57
C GLY A 92 -11.64 -6.48 2.62
N LEU A 93 -12.52 -5.49 2.81
CA LEU A 93 -13.68 -5.61 3.68
C LEU A 93 -14.63 -6.74 3.24
N LEU A 94 -14.94 -6.84 1.94
CA LEU A 94 -15.82 -7.88 1.41
C LEU A 94 -15.24 -9.28 1.59
N LEU A 95 -13.94 -9.47 1.35
CA LEU A 95 -13.25 -10.75 1.59
C LEU A 95 -13.29 -11.13 3.08
N VAL A 96 -13.11 -10.17 3.97
CA VAL A 96 -13.16 -10.40 5.42
C VAL A 96 -14.58 -10.69 5.90
N ILE A 97 -15.62 -9.99 5.40
CA ILE A 97 -17.04 -10.29 5.68
C ILE A 97 -17.37 -11.70 5.20
N ARG A 98 -16.96 -12.06 3.98
CA ARG A 98 -17.17 -13.40 3.42
C ARG A 98 -16.55 -14.46 4.34
N ARG A 99 -15.29 -14.28 4.72
CA ARG A 99 -14.58 -15.18 5.63
C ARG A 99 -15.22 -15.25 7.01
N TRP A 100 -15.63 -14.11 7.57
CA TRP A 100 -16.32 -14.01 8.87
C TRP A 100 -17.60 -14.85 8.92
N ARG A 101 -18.36 -14.86 7.82
CA ARG A 101 -19.60 -15.64 7.71
C ARG A 101 -19.30 -17.14 7.57
N PHE A 102 -18.39 -17.51 6.67
CA PHE A 102 -18.10 -18.92 6.40
C PHE A 102 -17.43 -19.63 7.57
N GLN A 103 -16.55 -18.96 8.33
CA GLN A 103 -15.85 -19.59 9.46
C GLN A 103 -16.77 -20.00 10.63
N LYS A 104 -18.05 -19.59 10.61
CA LYS A 104 -19.04 -20.02 11.61
C LYS A 104 -19.61 -21.41 11.31
N SER A 105 -19.43 -21.93 10.10
CA SER A 105 -19.81 -23.30 9.75
C SER A 105 -18.84 -24.29 10.39
N GLN A 106 -19.35 -25.39 10.94
CA GLN A 106 -18.52 -26.46 11.51
C GLN A 106 -17.68 -27.17 10.44
N GLU A 107 -18.12 -27.18 9.18
CA GLU A 107 -17.40 -27.80 8.05
C GLU A 107 -16.30 -26.89 7.47
N PHE A 108 -16.14 -25.68 8.00
CA PHE A 108 -15.22 -24.71 7.43
C PHE A 108 -13.77 -25.01 7.79
N ASP A 109 -12.96 -25.32 6.78
CA ASP A 109 -11.51 -25.37 6.91
C ASP A 109 -10.83 -24.28 6.07
N ALA A 110 -10.07 -23.43 6.75
CA ALA A 110 -9.29 -22.35 6.15
C ALA A 110 -8.26 -22.84 5.10
N VAL A 111 -7.72 -24.04 5.27
CA VAL A 111 -6.70 -24.63 4.40
C VAL A 111 -7.28 -24.97 3.01
N THR A 112 -8.59 -25.18 2.92
CA THR A 112 -9.27 -25.48 1.65
C THR A 112 -9.47 -24.24 0.76
N LEU A 113 -9.24 -23.03 1.29
CA LEU A 113 -9.44 -21.79 0.53
C LEU A 113 -8.46 -21.68 -0.64
N LYS A 114 -9.00 -21.59 -1.85
CA LYS A 114 -8.24 -21.40 -3.09
C LYS A 114 -8.19 -19.93 -3.50
N LEU A 115 -7.10 -19.54 -4.15
CA LEU A 115 -6.90 -18.19 -4.65
C LEU A 115 -7.80 -17.94 -5.88
N GLY A 116 -8.88 -17.19 -5.69
CA GLY A 116 -9.82 -16.81 -6.75
C GLY A 116 -9.46 -15.51 -7.46
N GLY A 117 -10.33 -15.07 -8.37
CA GLY A 117 -10.16 -13.82 -9.12
C GLY A 117 -10.25 -12.58 -8.23
N VAL A 118 -11.15 -12.58 -7.24
CA VAL A 118 -11.33 -11.44 -6.32
C VAL A 118 -10.08 -11.22 -5.47
N GLU A 119 -9.48 -12.28 -4.93
CA GLU A 119 -8.23 -12.20 -4.17
C GLU A 119 -7.07 -11.71 -5.05
N ARG A 120 -7.00 -12.13 -6.32
CA ARG A 120 -5.98 -11.65 -7.28
C ARG A 120 -6.15 -10.15 -7.58
N ILE A 121 -7.37 -9.68 -7.81
CA ILE A 121 -7.65 -8.26 -8.03
C ILE A 121 -7.32 -7.44 -6.78
N TYR A 122 -7.78 -7.90 -5.61
CA TYR A 122 -7.46 -7.26 -4.34
C TYR A 122 -5.95 -7.21 -4.10
N TRP A 123 -5.21 -8.27 -4.42
CA TRP A 123 -3.76 -8.32 -4.28
C TRP A 123 -3.04 -7.33 -5.20
N PHE A 124 -3.47 -7.27 -6.47
CA PHE A 124 -2.97 -6.32 -7.45
C PHE A 124 -3.16 -4.89 -6.95
N LEU A 125 -4.39 -4.54 -6.55
CA LEU A 125 -4.72 -3.23 -6.02
C LEU A 125 -3.94 -2.92 -4.75
N TYR A 126 -3.88 -3.83 -3.78
CA TYR A 126 -3.10 -3.68 -2.54
C TYR A 126 -1.63 -3.38 -2.82
N THR A 127 -1.05 -4.06 -3.81
CA THR A 127 0.35 -3.85 -4.19
C THR A 127 0.58 -2.46 -4.77
N ILE A 128 -0.31 -2.03 -5.66
CA ILE A 128 -0.26 -0.72 -6.31
C ILE A 128 -0.48 0.39 -5.31
N THR A 129 -1.59 0.36 -4.56
CA THR A 129 -1.97 1.42 -3.62
C THR A 129 -0.94 1.57 -2.49
N SER A 130 -0.37 0.46 -2.01
CA SER A 130 0.71 0.52 -1.01
C SER A 130 1.90 1.34 -1.53
N SER A 131 2.29 1.15 -2.79
CA SER A 131 3.45 1.84 -3.37
C SER A 131 3.09 3.27 -3.81
N LEU A 132 1.93 3.46 -4.42
CA LEU A 132 1.45 4.76 -4.89
C LEU A 132 1.18 5.72 -3.74
N ALA A 133 0.57 5.30 -2.63
CA ALA A 133 0.30 6.20 -1.49
C ALA A 133 1.56 6.87 -0.95
N LEU A 134 2.62 6.07 -0.71
CA LEU A 134 3.92 6.58 -0.30
C LEU A 134 4.60 7.38 -1.42
N GLY A 135 4.49 6.93 -2.67
CA GLY A 135 5.03 7.63 -3.84
C GLY A 135 4.41 9.02 -4.03
N VAL A 136 3.08 9.13 -3.99
CA VAL A 136 2.31 10.37 -4.10
C VAL A 136 2.66 11.31 -2.96
N THR A 137 2.80 10.79 -1.74
CA THR A 137 3.19 11.61 -0.59
C THR A 137 4.60 12.16 -0.75
N GLY A 138 5.57 11.29 -1.05
CA GLY A 138 6.97 11.70 -1.24
C GLY A 138 7.13 12.68 -2.40
N THR A 139 6.53 12.39 -3.55
CA THR A 139 6.59 13.28 -4.73
C THR A 139 5.88 14.60 -4.49
N TYR A 140 4.75 14.61 -3.78
CA TYR A 140 4.06 15.83 -3.42
C TYR A 140 4.97 16.75 -2.60
N TRP A 141 5.48 16.28 -1.47
CA TRP A 141 6.31 17.10 -0.59
C TRP A 141 7.65 17.49 -1.22
N ALA A 142 8.25 16.63 -2.05
CA ALA A 142 9.54 16.90 -2.67
C ALA A 142 9.45 17.80 -3.91
N THR A 143 8.35 17.76 -4.67
CA THR A 143 8.33 18.34 -6.03
C THR A 143 7.10 19.20 -6.35
N VAL A 144 5.98 19.02 -5.65
CA VAL A 144 4.71 19.72 -5.94
C VAL A 144 4.41 20.80 -4.89
N TYR A 145 4.67 20.51 -3.62
CA TYR A 145 4.42 21.45 -2.53
C TYR A 145 5.22 22.74 -2.74
N ASN A 146 4.53 23.86 -2.53
CA ASN A 146 5.12 25.18 -2.67
C ASN A 146 4.41 26.09 -1.66
N PRO A 147 5.10 26.53 -0.59
CA PRO A 147 4.47 27.29 0.49
C PRO A 147 3.90 28.64 0.04
N LYS A 148 4.28 29.15 -1.15
CA LYS A 148 3.73 30.39 -1.70
C LYS A 148 2.30 30.23 -2.21
N ILE A 149 1.90 29.02 -2.60
CA ILE A 149 0.61 28.75 -3.26
C ILE A 149 -0.21 27.65 -2.57
N HIS A 150 0.45 26.72 -1.89
CA HIS A 150 -0.17 25.60 -1.20
C HIS A 150 -0.22 25.87 0.31
N GLN A 151 -1.39 25.64 0.90
CA GLN A 151 -1.57 25.64 2.35
C GLN A 151 -1.49 24.20 2.85
N VAL A 152 -0.85 23.99 4.00
CA VAL A 152 -0.88 22.71 4.70
C VAL A 152 -2.14 22.68 5.56
N ASP A 153 -3.29 22.58 4.90
CA ASP A 153 -4.59 22.51 5.54
C ASP A 153 -5.05 21.06 5.77
N LEU A 154 -6.22 20.90 6.39
CA LEU A 154 -6.76 19.58 6.72
C LEU A 154 -6.87 18.70 5.47
N LEU A 155 -7.39 19.26 4.37
CA LEU A 155 -7.52 18.49 3.13
C LEU A 155 -6.14 18.06 2.62
N ASN A 156 -5.14 18.95 2.64
CA ASN A 156 -3.79 18.60 2.22
C ASN A 156 -3.19 17.43 3.02
N ILE A 157 -3.37 17.45 4.35
CA ILE A 157 -2.95 16.37 5.23
C ILE A 157 -3.69 15.07 4.91
N LEU A 158 -5.00 15.12 4.65
CA LEU A 158 -5.80 13.94 4.28
C LEU A 158 -5.31 13.30 2.97
N LEU A 159 -5.04 14.11 1.94
CA LEU A 159 -4.65 13.64 0.61
C LEU A 159 -3.25 13.00 0.56
N HIS A 160 -2.33 13.45 1.42
CA HIS A 160 -0.94 13.03 1.37
C HIS A 160 -0.54 12.24 2.61
N VAL A 161 -0.58 12.85 3.80
CA VAL A 161 -0.10 12.19 5.03
C VAL A 161 -1.01 11.03 5.42
N CYS A 162 -2.33 11.25 5.51
CA CYS A 162 -3.27 10.18 5.89
C CYS A 162 -3.30 9.07 4.84
N ASN A 163 -3.18 9.40 3.56
CA ASN A 163 -3.08 8.43 2.47
C ASN A 163 -1.95 7.41 2.70
N SER A 164 -0.71 7.88 2.93
CA SER A 164 0.41 6.98 3.28
C SER A 164 0.21 6.25 4.60
N PHE A 165 -0.31 6.96 5.61
CA PHE A 165 -0.51 6.41 6.94
C PHE A 165 -1.47 5.22 6.92
N LEU A 166 -2.58 5.32 6.19
CA LEU A 166 -3.55 4.23 6.05
C LEU A 166 -2.91 2.97 5.46
N MET A 167 -2.07 3.11 4.43
CA MET A 167 -1.39 1.97 3.83
C MET A 167 -0.32 1.37 4.76
N ILE A 168 0.42 2.18 5.52
CA ILE A 168 1.38 1.69 6.51
C ILE A 168 0.65 0.89 7.59
N VAL A 169 -0.47 1.39 8.10
CA VAL A 169 -1.29 0.65 9.09
C VAL A 169 -1.81 -0.66 8.48
N ASP A 170 -2.32 -0.65 7.25
CA ASP A 170 -2.81 -1.88 6.58
C ASP A 170 -1.68 -2.88 6.32
N ILE A 171 -0.45 -2.42 6.07
CA ILE A 171 0.74 -3.29 6.02
C ILE A 171 1.03 -3.89 7.39
N VAL A 172 0.88 -3.18 8.49
CA VAL A 172 1.16 -3.78 9.80
C VAL A 172 0.07 -4.80 10.19
N VAL A 173 -1.20 -4.47 9.92
CA VAL A 173 -2.36 -5.26 10.40
C VAL A 173 -2.64 -6.50 9.56
N THR A 174 -2.43 -6.44 8.24
CA THR A 174 -2.92 -7.47 7.32
C THR A 174 -1.85 -8.51 6.99
N ARG A 175 -2.29 -9.70 6.57
CA ARG A 175 -1.41 -10.78 6.14
C ARG A 175 -1.07 -10.73 4.63
N VAL A 176 -1.49 -9.67 3.93
CA VAL A 176 -1.30 -9.58 2.47
C VAL A 176 0.21 -9.49 2.14
N PRO A 177 0.73 -10.30 1.21
CA PRO A 177 2.14 -10.28 0.87
C PRO A 177 2.44 -9.19 -0.17
N LEU A 178 3.56 -8.49 0.01
CA LEU A 178 4.19 -7.67 -1.03
C LEU A 178 5.39 -8.43 -1.62
N ARG A 179 5.54 -8.41 -2.95
CA ARG A 179 6.58 -9.16 -3.66
C ARG A 179 7.32 -8.23 -4.62
N LEU A 180 8.65 -8.25 -4.56
CA LEU A 180 9.52 -7.44 -5.43
C LEU A 180 9.19 -7.60 -6.92
N ARG A 181 8.81 -8.81 -7.35
CA ARG A 181 8.46 -9.10 -8.75
C ARG A 181 7.24 -8.35 -9.25
N HIS A 182 6.44 -7.77 -8.37
CA HIS A 182 5.23 -7.03 -8.71
C HIS A 182 5.47 -5.52 -8.83
N CYS A 183 6.72 -5.05 -8.72
CA CYS A 183 7.04 -3.64 -8.87
C CYS A 183 6.54 -3.07 -10.21
N TRP A 184 6.55 -3.88 -11.28
CA TRP A 184 6.08 -3.47 -12.59
C TRP A 184 4.57 -3.21 -12.66
N TRP A 185 3.76 -3.78 -11.76
CA TRP A 185 2.33 -3.45 -11.66
C TRP A 185 2.14 -1.97 -11.33
N CYS A 186 2.93 -1.45 -10.39
CA CYS A 186 2.94 -0.03 -10.03
C CYS A 186 3.40 0.84 -11.20
N LEU A 187 4.44 0.40 -11.92
CA LEU A 187 4.98 1.11 -13.09
C LEU A 187 3.96 1.21 -14.23
N VAL A 188 3.19 0.16 -14.48
CA VAL A 188 2.14 0.16 -15.52
C VAL A 188 1.08 1.21 -15.19
N VAL A 189 0.57 1.24 -13.96
CA VAL A 189 -0.47 2.21 -13.55
C VAL A 189 0.03 3.65 -13.69
N VAL A 190 1.25 3.94 -13.21
CA VAL A 190 1.82 5.29 -13.32
C VAL A 190 2.12 5.65 -14.78
N SER A 191 2.59 4.70 -15.59
CA SER A 191 2.81 4.93 -17.02
C SER A 191 1.50 5.24 -17.77
N CYS A 192 0.40 4.57 -17.41
CA CYS A 192 -0.93 4.91 -17.94
C CYS A 192 -1.34 6.35 -17.56
N TYR A 193 -1.09 6.77 -16.32
CA TYR A 193 -1.33 8.15 -15.90
C TYR A 193 -0.47 9.14 -16.68
N LEU A 194 0.83 8.86 -16.86
CA LEU A 194 1.72 9.72 -17.63
C LEU A 194 1.27 9.86 -19.09
N MET A 195 0.87 8.76 -19.72
CA MET A 195 0.27 8.77 -21.06
C MET A 195 -0.99 9.65 -21.12
N PHE A 196 -1.87 9.51 -20.12
CA PHE A 196 -3.03 10.38 -19.99
C PHE A 196 -2.61 11.86 -19.89
N THR A 197 -1.58 12.21 -19.13
CA THR A 197 -1.14 13.62 -19.02
C THR A 197 -0.65 14.20 -20.34
N ILE A 198 -0.02 13.39 -21.19
CA ILE A 198 0.43 13.81 -22.53
C ILE A 198 -0.80 14.11 -23.40
N ILE A 199 -1.74 13.17 -23.47
CA ILE A 199 -2.97 13.33 -24.26
C ILE A 199 -3.77 14.54 -23.77
N TYR A 200 -3.93 14.68 -22.45
CA TYR A 200 -4.64 15.79 -21.83
C TYR A 200 -4.03 17.14 -22.17
N TYR A 201 -2.70 17.24 -22.13
CA TYR A 201 -1.98 18.45 -22.56
C TYR A 201 -2.17 18.74 -24.05
N SER A 202 -2.00 17.74 -24.91
CA SER A 202 -2.18 17.90 -26.37
C SER A 202 -3.61 18.29 -26.76
N ALA A 203 -4.61 17.93 -25.95
CA ALA A 203 -6.01 18.34 -26.11
C ALA A 203 -6.32 19.75 -25.55
N GLY A 204 -5.32 20.48 -25.04
CA GLY A 204 -5.51 21.82 -24.46
C GLY A 204 -6.05 21.83 -23.03
N GLY A 205 -5.91 20.72 -22.30
CA GLY A 205 -6.38 20.59 -20.92
C GLY A 205 -5.69 21.55 -19.95
N LEU A 206 -6.44 22.01 -18.94
CA LEU A 206 -6.00 22.99 -17.94
C LEU A 206 -6.17 22.46 -16.51
N ASP A 207 -5.29 22.86 -15.60
CA ASP A 207 -5.49 22.58 -14.17
C ASP A 207 -6.60 23.45 -13.55
N LYS A 208 -6.87 23.24 -12.25
CA LYS A 208 -7.84 24.05 -11.50
C LYS A 208 -7.54 25.56 -11.50
N GLN A 209 -6.30 25.96 -11.73
CA GLN A 209 -5.85 27.36 -11.77
C GLN A 209 -5.81 27.93 -13.20
N GLY A 210 -6.13 27.13 -14.22
CA GLY A 210 -6.11 27.55 -15.62
C GLY A 210 -4.74 27.43 -16.29
N ASN A 211 -3.77 26.74 -15.69
CA ASN A 211 -2.47 26.51 -16.28
C ASN A 211 -2.52 25.32 -17.28
N PRO A 212 -1.77 25.37 -18.39
CA PRO A 212 -1.70 24.28 -19.38
C PRO A 212 -0.77 23.14 -18.92
N ARG A 213 -0.92 22.69 -17.67
CA ARG A 213 -0.18 21.58 -17.05
C ARG A 213 -0.89 21.16 -15.76
N ILE A 214 -1.04 19.86 -15.52
CA ILE A 214 -1.68 19.34 -14.31
C ILE A 214 -0.80 19.56 -13.07
N TYR A 215 0.52 19.34 -13.23
CA TYR A 215 1.53 19.60 -12.22
C TYR A 215 2.61 20.49 -12.82
N ALA A 216 3.12 21.45 -12.05
CA ALA A 216 4.18 22.36 -12.52
C ALA A 216 5.43 21.61 -13.00
N VAL A 217 5.70 20.43 -12.43
CA VAL A 217 6.83 19.55 -12.77
C VAL A 217 6.61 18.70 -14.02
N LEU A 218 5.38 18.55 -14.49
CA LEU A 218 5.03 17.88 -15.75
C LEU A 218 4.71 18.91 -16.83
N ASP A 219 5.73 19.69 -17.21
CA ASP A 219 5.64 20.74 -18.23
C ASP A 219 5.88 20.14 -19.63
N TRP A 220 4.83 19.65 -20.28
CA TRP A 220 4.93 19.05 -21.61
C TRP A 220 5.29 20.04 -22.74
N ALA A 221 5.28 21.35 -22.47
CA ALA A 221 5.90 22.34 -23.36
C ALA A 221 7.44 22.23 -23.37
N LYS A 222 8.02 21.58 -22.35
CA LYS A 222 9.45 21.28 -22.20
C LYS A 222 9.67 19.76 -22.05
N PRO A 223 9.43 18.97 -23.12
CA PRO A 223 9.34 17.52 -23.02
C PRO A 223 10.62 16.87 -22.47
N GLY A 224 11.81 17.37 -22.83
CA GLY A 224 13.08 16.82 -22.32
C GLY A 224 13.21 16.87 -20.79
N LYS A 225 12.83 18.00 -20.15
CA LYS A 225 12.83 18.13 -18.68
C LYS A 225 11.77 17.24 -18.06
N THR A 226 10.58 17.20 -18.65
CA THR A 226 9.45 16.40 -18.15
C THR A 226 9.74 14.91 -18.22
N ILE A 227 10.36 14.42 -19.30
CA ILE A 227 10.80 13.02 -19.41
C ILE A 227 11.78 12.67 -18.28
N LEU A 228 12.74 13.55 -17.96
CA LEU A 228 13.67 13.33 -16.86
C LEU A 228 12.95 13.25 -15.49
N VAL A 229 11.98 14.13 -15.25
CA VAL A 229 11.13 14.09 -14.05
C VAL A 229 10.35 12.77 -13.98
N CYS A 230 9.75 12.33 -15.09
CA CYS A 230 9.02 11.07 -15.16
C CYS A 230 9.92 9.87 -14.85
N LEU A 231 11.12 9.81 -15.43
CA LEU A 231 12.09 8.74 -15.14
C LEU A 231 12.53 8.75 -13.68
N GLY A 232 12.75 9.93 -13.10
CA GLY A 232 13.03 10.09 -11.67
C GLY A 232 11.88 9.58 -10.79
N GLY A 233 10.65 9.95 -11.11
CA GLY A 233 9.44 9.51 -10.40
C GLY A 233 9.21 7.99 -10.48
N LEU A 234 9.39 7.40 -11.66
CA LEU A 234 9.30 5.94 -11.85
C LEU A 234 10.39 5.21 -11.04
N THR A 235 11.63 5.72 -11.06
CA THR A 235 12.74 5.18 -10.27
C THR A 235 12.45 5.27 -8.77
N PHE A 236 11.97 6.42 -8.31
CA PHE A 236 11.57 6.62 -6.92
C PHE A 236 10.47 5.64 -6.50
N LEU A 237 9.48 5.39 -7.35
CA LEU A 237 8.42 4.42 -7.08
C LEU A 237 8.94 2.99 -6.93
N VAL A 238 9.94 2.58 -7.75
CA VAL A 238 10.61 1.28 -7.59
C VAL A 238 11.31 1.20 -6.23
N ILE A 239 12.03 2.26 -5.83
CA ILE A 239 12.70 2.31 -4.53
C ILE A 239 11.70 2.15 -3.40
N ILE A 240 10.59 2.90 -3.43
CA ILE A 240 9.50 2.79 -2.44
C ILE A 240 8.95 1.37 -2.38
N HIS A 241 8.67 0.76 -3.54
CA HIS A 241 8.17 -0.62 -3.58
C HIS A 241 9.16 -1.63 -2.97
N CYS A 242 10.45 -1.47 -3.26
CA CYS A 242 11.52 -2.29 -2.66
C CYS A 242 11.58 -2.12 -1.13
N LEU A 243 11.49 -0.88 -0.63
CA LEU A 243 11.47 -0.58 0.80
C LEU A 243 10.25 -1.21 1.49
N LEU A 244 9.07 -1.13 0.87
CA LEU A 244 7.86 -1.76 1.40
C LEU A 244 7.97 -3.29 1.44
N CYS A 245 8.52 -3.91 0.40
CA CYS A 245 8.79 -5.35 0.40
C CYS A 245 9.77 -5.74 1.50
N TYR A 246 10.79 -4.92 1.76
CA TYR A 246 11.73 -5.11 2.85
C TYR A 246 11.04 -5.01 4.22
N ILE A 247 10.23 -3.98 4.45
CA ILE A 247 9.44 -3.79 5.67
C ILE A 247 8.50 -4.98 5.91
N VAL A 248 7.78 -5.44 4.90
CA VAL A 248 6.91 -6.62 4.99
C VAL A 248 7.71 -7.87 5.34
N SER A 249 8.89 -8.05 4.73
CA SER A 249 9.78 -9.17 5.04
C SER A 249 10.28 -9.12 6.48
N LEU A 250 10.61 -7.94 7.00
CA LEU A 250 10.99 -7.74 8.40
C LEU A 250 9.84 -8.04 9.36
N ARG A 251 8.65 -7.48 9.11
CA ARG A 251 7.41 -7.76 9.86
C ARG A 251 7.17 -9.26 9.96
N ASP A 252 7.31 -9.97 8.85
CA ASP A 252 7.05 -11.40 8.78
C ASP A 252 8.07 -12.20 9.60
N ARG A 253 9.36 -11.88 9.48
CA ARG A 253 10.45 -12.51 10.25
C ARG A 253 10.32 -12.26 11.75
N LEU A 254 9.97 -11.03 12.17
CA LEU A 254 9.77 -10.69 13.57
C LEU A 254 8.62 -11.49 14.19
N TYR A 255 7.53 -11.64 13.43
CA TYR A 255 6.39 -12.44 13.87
C TYR A 255 6.74 -13.94 13.96
N GLU A 256 7.45 -14.49 12.98
CA GLU A 256 7.87 -15.90 13.02
C GLU A 256 8.78 -16.19 14.22
N ARG A 257 9.74 -15.31 14.49
CA ARG A 257 10.60 -15.41 15.68
C ARG A 257 9.80 -15.33 16.97
N SER A 258 8.89 -14.37 17.11
CA SER A 258 8.10 -14.26 18.36
C SER A 258 7.23 -15.50 18.60
N GLN A 259 6.66 -16.09 17.55
CA GLN A 259 5.92 -17.35 17.66
C GLN A 259 6.81 -18.54 18.03
N GLN A 260 8.06 -18.59 17.54
CA GLN A 260 9.02 -19.62 17.95
C GLN A 260 9.37 -19.50 19.43
N TYR A 261 9.72 -18.29 19.91
CA TYR A 261 10.00 -18.05 21.32
C TYR A 261 8.84 -18.44 22.24
N LEU A 262 7.60 -18.11 21.86
CA LEU A 262 6.41 -18.50 22.64
C LEU A 262 6.21 -20.02 22.69
N LYS A 263 6.47 -20.71 21.58
CA LYS A 263 6.40 -22.18 21.52
C LYS A 263 7.45 -22.83 22.41
N GLU A 264 8.70 -22.36 22.33
CA GLU A 264 9.82 -22.87 23.14
C GLU A 264 9.60 -22.67 24.65
N GLN A 265 8.95 -21.58 25.07
CA GLN A 265 8.57 -21.37 26.47
C GLN A 265 7.38 -22.24 26.93
N SER A 266 6.46 -22.55 26.02
CA SER A 266 5.30 -23.40 26.30
C SER A 266 5.60 -24.90 26.27
N ASP A 267 6.78 -25.30 25.78
CA ASP A 267 7.18 -26.70 25.70
C ASP A 267 7.56 -27.23 27.10
N PRO A 268 6.78 -28.18 27.66
CA PRO A 268 7.03 -28.69 29.01
C PRO A 268 8.40 -29.38 29.17
N GLY A 269 9.08 -29.74 28.07
CA GLY A 269 10.44 -30.31 28.09
C GLY A 269 11.56 -29.31 28.41
N ASN A 270 11.28 -28.00 28.43
CA ASN A 270 12.30 -26.95 28.60
C ASN A 270 12.13 -26.10 29.88
N GLN A 271 11.27 -26.55 30.81
CA GLN A 271 11.24 -25.98 32.17
C GLN A 271 12.52 -26.42 32.91
N GLN A 272 13.62 -25.70 32.71
CA GLN A 272 14.71 -25.75 33.68
C GLN A 272 14.15 -25.32 35.04
N PRO A 273 14.29 -26.13 36.10
CA PRO A 273 13.82 -25.72 37.41
C PRO A 273 14.56 -24.43 37.78
N LEU A 274 13.80 -23.40 38.14
CA LEU A 274 14.31 -22.19 38.77
C LEU A 274 15.32 -22.63 39.84
N LYS A 275 16.62 -22.40 39.60
CA LYS A 275 17.64 -22.55 40.63
C LYS A 275 17.32 -21.50 41.69
N VAL A 276 16.54 -21.89 42.69
CA VAL A 276 16.45 -21.19 43.96
C VAL A 276 17.88 -21.14 44.49
N LYS A 277 18.49 -19.97 44.39
CA LYS A 277 19.80 -19.71 44.99
C LYS A 277 19.53 -19.67 46.49
N THR A 278 19.67 -20.82 47.15
CA THR A 278 19.68 -20.89 48.61
C THR A 278 20.87 -20.06 49.07
N SER A 279 20.59 -18.87 49.59
CA SER A 279 21.56 -18.06 50.30
C SER A 279 21.93 -18.84 51.56
N GLU A 280 23.09 -19.47 51.57
CA GLU A 280 23.69 -19.97 52.80
C GLU A 280 23.99 -18.78 53.69
N VAL A 281 23.33 -18.77 54.85
CA VAL A 281 23.66 -17.91 55.98
C VAL A 281 24.87 -18.55 56.66
N VAL A 282 26.01 -17.86 56.62
CA VAL A 282 27.12 -18.00 57.57
C VAL A 282 27.58 -16.59 57.93
#